data_AF-A0A962GAW8-F1
#
_entry.id   AF-A0A962GAW8-F1
#
_cell.length_a   1.000
_cell.length_b   1.000
_cell.length_c   1.000
_cell.angle_alpha   90.00
_cell.angle_beta   90.00
_cell.angle_gamma   90.00
#
_symmetry.space_group_name_H-M   'P 1'
#
loop_
_entity.id
_entity.type
_entity.pdbx_description
1 polymer ?
#
loop_
_entity_poly.entity_id
_entity_poly.type
_entity_poly.pdbx_seq_one_letter_code
_entity_poly.pdbx_strand_id
1 'polypeptide(L)'
;RDRRLTDDGVLVIQANRFRDQAKNRDDARVRLAEVIRAAQFVPKKRVATRPTRASKERRITAKKKRSTIKSGRGAQKWSGD
;
A
#
# COMPACT_ATOMS: atom_id res chain seq x y z
N ARG A 1 8.25 -16.68 -9.02
CA ARG A 1 8.93 -16.79 -10.33
C ARG A 1 7.84 -16.88 -11.38
N ASP A 2 7.80 -15.97 -12.35
CA ASP A 2 6.84 -16.10 -13.46
C ASP A 2 7.24 -17.33 -14.29
N ARG A 3 6.32 -18.28 -14.48
CA ARG A 3 6.58 -19.53 -15.21
C ARG A 3 6.75 -19.29 -16.72
N ARG A 4 6.50 -18.06 -17.19
CA ARG A 4 6.62 -17.67 -18.60
C ARG A 4 7.99 -17.12 -18.99
N LEU A 5 8.88 -16.89 -18.02
CA LEU A 5 10.22 -16.35 -18.26
C LEU A 5 11.27 -17.45 -18.12
N THR A 6 12.09 -17.63 -19.13
CA THR A 6 13.25 -18.52 -19.10
C THR A 6 14.39 -17.91 -18.29
N ASP A 7 15.38 -18.71 -17.89
CA ASP A 7 16.55 -18.20 -17.15
C ASP A 7 17.39 -17.22 -18.01
N ASP A 8 17.31 -17.32 -19.33
CA ASP A 8 17.94 -16.38 -20.29
C ASP A 8 17.14 -15.08 -20.49
N GLY A 9 16.05 -14.88 -19.74
CA GLY A 9 15.22 -13.68 -19.84
C GLY A 9 14.29 -13.64 -21.06
N VAL A 10 14.10 -14.77 -21.75
CA VAL A 10 13.16 -14.87 -22.87
C VAL A 10 11.75 -15.11 -22.34
N LEU A 11 10.81 -14.22 -22.70
CA LEU A 11 9.39 -14.35 -22.40
C LEU A 11 8.70 -15.24 -23.44
N VAL A 12 8.15 -16.36 -23.00
CA VAL A 12 7.43 -17.31 -23.86
C VAL A 12 5.92 -17.12 -23.70
N ILE A 13 5.25 -16.74 -24.80
CA ILE A 13 3.78 -16.62 -24.85
C ILE A 13 3.22 -17.75 -25.70
N GLN A 14 2.46 -18.65 -25.07
CA GLN A 14 1.74 -19.71 -25.76
C GLN A 14 0.32 -19.23 -26.12
N ALA A 15 -0.05 -19.32 -27.41
CA ALA A 15 -1.37 -18.99 -27.91
C ALA A 15 -1.95 -20.15 -28.74
N ASN A 16 -2.89 -20.89 -28.16
CA ASN A 16 -3.54 -22.07 -28.72
C ASN A 16 -5.07 -22.04 -28.46
N ARG A 17 -5.64 -20.84 -28.32
CA ARG A 17 -7.05 -20.63 -27.95
C ARG A 17 -8.02 -20.89 -29.10
N PHE A 18 -7.59 -20.61 -30.32
CA PHE A 18 -8.41 -20.69 -31.52
C PHE A 18 -7.93 -21.83 -32.43
N ARG A 19 -8.84 -22.32 -33.29
CA ARG A 19 -8.49 -23.28 -34.34
C ARG A 19 -7.61 -22.65 -35.44
N ASP A 20 -7.76 -21.35 -35.66
CA ASP A 20 -7.04 -20.58 -36.70
C ASP A 20 -5.73 -20.02 -36.16
N GLN A 21 -4.62 -20.29 -36.87
CA GLN A 21 -3.28 -19.81 -36.51
C GLN A 21 -3.18 -18.28 -36.57
N ALA A 22 -3.84 -17.62 -37.52
CA ALA A 22 -3.82 -16.16 -37.62
C ALA A 22 -4.41 -15.51 -36.37
N LYS A 23 -5.56 -16.03 -35.90
CA LYS A 23 -6.21 -15.58 -34.67
C LYS A 23 -5.34 -15.84 -33.44
N ASN A 24 -4.66 -16.99 -33.37
CA ASN A 24 -3.72 -17.27 -32.27
C ASN A 24 -2.52 -16.32 -32.28
N ARG A 25 -1.99 -15.98 -33.45
CA ARG A 25 -0.88 -15.02 -33.57
C ARG A 25 -1.29 -13.62 -33.14
N ASP A 26 -2.50 -13.19 -33.48
CA ASP A 26 -3.00 -11.88 -33.07
C ASP A 26 -3.29 -11.83 -31.57
N ASP A 27 -3.85 -12.90 -30.99
CA ASP A 27 -4.02 -13.05 -29.54
C ASP A 27 -2.66 -13.00 -28.80
N ALA A 28 -1.63 -13.68 -29.31
CA ALA A 28 -0.28 -13.61 -28.75
C ALA A 28 0.28 -12.17 -28.75
N ARG A 29 0.08 -11.43 -29.84
CA ARG A 29 0.52 -10.03 -29.97
C ARG A 29 -0.21 -9.11 -28.99
N VAL A 30 -1.52 -9.29 -28.82
CA VAL A 30 -2.32 -8.51 -27.86
C VAL A 30 -1.81 -8.75 -26.44
N ARG A 31 -1.61 -10.02 -26.04
CA ARG A 31 -1.07 -10.37 -24.72
C ARG A 31 0.33 -9.81 -24.49
N LEU A 32 1.20 -9.87 -25.51
CA LEU A 32 2.53 -9.26 -25.43
C LEU A 32 2.43 -7.76 -25.17
N ALA A 33 1.56 -7.05 -25.89
CA ALA A 33 1.34 -5.62 -25.72
C ALA A 33 0.80 -5.28 -24.33
N GLU A 34 -0.07 -6.12 -23.75
CA GLU A 34 -0.54 -5.96 -22.37
C GLU A 34 0.59 -6.12 -21.34
N VAL A 35 1.44 -7.15 -21.49
CA VAL A 35 2.60 -7.35 -20.60
C VAL A 35 3.54 -6.15 -20.67
N ILE A 36 3.86 -5.68 -21.88
CA ILE A 36 4.72 -4.52 -22.07
C ILE A 36 4.11 -3.27 -21.43
N ARG A 37 2.81 -3.02 -21.64
CA ARG A 37 2.11 -1.87 -21.04
C ARG A 37 2.12 -1.93 -19.51
N ALA A 38 1.88 -3.11 -18.94
CA ALA A 38 1.94 -3.30 -17.49
C ALA A 38 3.36 -3.09 -16.93
N ALA A 39 4.38 -3.57 -17.64
CA ALA A 39 5.78 -3.40 -17.25
C ALA A 39 6.26 -1.94 -17.34
N GLN A 40 5.71 -1.15 -18.26
CA GLN A 40 5.99 0.28 -18.38
C GLN A 40 5.32 1.12 -17.27
N PHE A 41 4.32 0.59 -16.59
CA PHE A 41 3.64 1.32 -15.53
C PHE A 41 4.52 1.42 -14.29
N VAL A 42 4.98 2.64 -14.01
CA VAL A 42 5.69 2.96 -12.77
C VAL A 42 4.70 3.63 -11.80
N PRO A 43 4.34 3.00 -10.67
CA PRO A 43 3.44 3.62 -9.71
C PRO A 43 4.09 4.86 -9.10
N LYS A 44 3.32 5.95 -9.00
CA LYS A 44 3.79 7.16 -8.33
C LYS A 44 4.18 6.84 -6.88
N LYS A 45 5.39 7.25 -6.49
CA LYS A 45 5.86 7.07 -5.11
C LYS A 45 4.85 7.67 -4.13
N ARG A 46 4.36 6.85 -3.21
CA ARG A 46 3.53 7.32 -2.10
C ARG A 46 4.40 8.14 -1.15
N VAL A 47 4.04 9.39 -0.93
CA VAL A 47 4.58 10.20 0.17
C VAL A 47 3.72 9.95 1.40
N ALA A 48 4.33 9.49 2.48
CA ALA A 48 3.61 9.27 3.73
C ALA A 48 3.00 10.58 4.23
N THR A 49 1.72 10.54 4.59
CA THR A 49 1.02 11.70 5.13
C THR A 49 1.44 11.93 6.58
N ARG A 50 1.62 13.19 6.96
CA ARG A 50 1.79 13.57 8.37
C ARG A 50 0.43 13.54 9.08
N PRO A 51 0.38 13.30 10.41
CA PRO A 51 -0.86 13.45 11.17
C PRO A 51 -1.49 14.83 10.97
N THR A 52 -2.82 14.87 10.84
CA THR A 52 -3.56 16.10 10.60
C THR A 52 -3.42 17.07 11.77
N ARG A 53 -3.59 18.38 11.52
CA ARG A 53 -3.56 19.41 12.58
C ARG A 53 -4.59 19.10 13.68
N ALA A 54 -5.81 18.75 13.29
CA ALA A 54 -6.88 18.38 14.22
C ALA A 54 -6.51 17.15 15.09
N SER A 55 -5.81 16.16 14.54
CA SER A 55 -5.31 15.02 15.32
C SER A 55 -4.27 15.45 16.36
N LYS A 56 -3.34 16.34 15.98
CA LYS A 56 -2.34 16.89 16.91
C LYS A 56 -2.98 17.70 18.03
N GLU A 57 -3.95 18.56 17.70
CA GLU A 57 -4.70 19.36 18.67
C GLU A 57 -5.48 18.47 19.64
N ARG A 58 -6.25 17.49 19.14
CA ARG A 58 -6.99 16.51 19.97
C ARG A 58 -6.07 15.75 20.93
N ARG A 59 -4.87 15.35 20.48
CA ARG A 59 -3.88 14.69 21.33
C ARG A 59 -3.42 15.63 22.47
N ILE A 60 -3.14 16.89 22.17
CA ILE A 60 -2.69 17.87 23.18
C ILE A 60 -3.81 18.17 24.17
N THR A 61 -5.04 18.38 23.70
CA THR A 61 -6.19 18.65 24.58
C THR A 61 -6.50 17.46 25.47
N ALA A 62 -6.47 16.24 24.93
CA ALA A 62 -6.63 15.02 25.72
C ALA A 62 -5.52 14.86 26.78
N LYS A 63 -4.25 15.17 26.41
CA LYS A 63 -3.12 15.16 27.36
C LYS A 63 -3.35 16.16 28.50
N LYS A 64 -3.76 17.40 28.18
CA LYS A 64 -4.06 18.44 29.18
C LYS A 64 -5.18 17.99 30.13
N LYS A 65 -6.32 17.54 29.58
CA LYS A 65 -7.46 17.03 30.36
C LYS A 65 -7.04 15.91 31.32
N ARG A 66 -6.25 14.95 30.83
CA ARG A 66 -5.76 13.83 31.66
C ARG A 66 -4.80 14.31 32.76
N SER A 67 -3.97 15.32 32.48
CA SER A 67 -3.10 15.94 33.49
C SER A 67 -3.91 16.56 34.63
N THR A 68 -4.93 17.36 34.29
CA THR A 68 -5.83 18.00 35.27
C THR A 68 -6.58 16.96 36.10
N ILE A 69 -7.08 15.90 35.45
CA ILE A 69 -7.73 14.79 36.17
C ILE A 69 -6.76 14.11 37.12
N LYS A 70 -5.50 13.89 36.72
CA LYS A 70 -4.48 13.27 37.58
C LYS A 70 -4.07 14.15 38.76
N SER A 71 -3.91 15.46 38.56
CA SER A 71 -3.58 16.38 39.66
C SER A 71 -4.71 16.46 40.69
N GLY A 72 -5.97 16.44 40.23
CA GLY A 72 -7.14 16.39 41.12
C GLY A 72 -7.32 15.07 41.87
N ARG A 73 -6.55 14.02 41.53
CA ARG A 73 -6.52 12.74 42.27
C ARG A 73 -5.42 12.69 43.33
N GLY A 74 -4.74 13.81 43.60
CA GLY A 74 -3.71 13.88 44.63
C GLY A 74 -4.21 13.23 45.92
N ALA A 75 -3.44 12.26 46.42
CA ALA A 75 -3.73 11.55 47.65
C ALA A 75 -3.97 12.56 48.78
N GLN A 76 -5.06 12.36 49.53
CA GLN A 76 -5.29 13.01 50.80
C GLN A 76 -3.96 12.95 51.58
N LYS A 77 -3.35 14.11 51.85
CA LYS A 77 -2.21 14.13 52.77
C LYS A 77 -2.76 13.57 54.07
N TRP A 78 -2.22 12.44 54.51
CA TRP A 78 -2.49 11.92 55.86
C TRP A 78 -2.08 13.03 56.83
N SER A 79 -3.06 13.78 57.31
CA SER A 79 -2.90 14.72 58.41
C SER A 79 -2.90 13.87 59.68
N GLY A 80 -1.71 13.46 60.10
CA GLY A 80 -1.50 12.94 61.43
C GLY A 80 -1.54 14.11 62.40
N ASP A 81 -2.73 14.40 62.90
CA ASP A 81 -2.89 14.90 64.26
C ASP A 81 -2.74 13.73 65.26
#